data_AF-A0A2W4RMK7-F1
#
_entry.id   AF-A0A2W4RMK7-F1
#
_cell.length_a   1.000
_cell.length_b   1.000
_cell.length_c   1.000
_cell.angle_alpha   90.00
_cell.angle_beta   90.00
_cell.angle_gamma   90.00
#
_symmetry.space_group_name_H-M   'P 1'
#
loop_
_entity.id
_entity.type
_entity.pdbx_description
1 polymer ?
#
loop_
_entity_poly.entity_id
_entity_poly.type
_entity_poly.pdbx_seq_one_letter_code
_entity_poly.pdbx_strand_id
1 'polypeptide(L)'
;MRKTTVAAGLTAVLLAGLSAGAAASGPVAADQHPQAFVERAEEAFAAGELDEAVALFDRLARLDPETAPWMWQRGIALYYLGRYDACAAQFADYQQVNPGDLESAVWHVACVARARSIDEARRVMFPPGRDARIMRAEIYEMFAGRLPPGVVLERARFAADVAVFYASFYAALYLEVVGDQEAARRLLTRATDPRYDGLAGFMNVVARVHRARLEGEGRDEEER
;
A
#
# COMPACT_ATOMS: atom_id res chain seq x y z
N MET A 1 -49.28 48.09 -61.31
CA MET A 1 -48.35 49.22 -61.52
C MET A 1 -47.84 49.71 -60.17
N ARG A 2 -46.58 49.41 -59.83
CA ARG A 2 -45.58 50.28 -59.17
C ARG A 2 -44.44 49.40 -58.64
N LYS A 3 -43.30 49.51 -59.33
CA LYS A 3 -41.97 49.07 -58.91
C LYS A 3 -41.36 50.19 -58.05
N THR A 4 -40.75 49.83 -56.92
CA THR A 4 -39.74 50.59 -56.14
C THR A 4 -39.46 49.75 -54.88
N THR A 5 -38.28 49.54 -54.31
CA THR A 5 -36.88 49.93 -54.56
C THR A 5 -36.04 48.98 -53.68
N VAL A 6 -34.79 48.76 -54.09
CA VAL A 6 -33.76 47.95 -53.42
C VAL A 6 -33.42 48.49 -52.02
N ALA A 7 -33.20 47.59 -51.05
CA ALA A 7 -32.38 47.85 -49.87
C ALA A 7 -31.49 46.63 -49.58
N ALA A 8 -30.18 46.83 -49.72
CA ALA A 8 -29.15 45.90 -49.33
C ALA A 8 -29.05 45.86 -47.80
N GLY A 9 -29.02 44.66 -47.22
CA GLY A 9 -28.76 44.44 -45.81
C GLY A 9 -27.89 43.21 -45.63
N LEU A 10 -26.57 43.43 -45.53
CA LEU A 10 -25.63 42.46 -44.99
C LEU A 10 -26.14 42.01 -43.61
N THR A 11 -26.41 40.72 -43.43
CA THR A 11 -26.53 40.13 -42.09
C THR A 11 -25.39 39.14 -41.91
N ALA A 12 -24.50 39.49 -40.98
CA ALA A 12 -23.28 38.80 -40.67
C ALA A 12 -23.54 37.42 -40.05
N VAL A 13 -22.70 36.46 -40.42
CA VAL A 13 -22.54 35.17 -39.75
C VAL A 13 -21.91 35.44 -38.38
N LEU A 14 -22.66 35.21 -37.30
CA LEU A 14 -22.15 35.19 -35.94
C LEU A 14 -21.84 33.74 -35.54
N LEU A 15 -20.59 33.35 -35.75
CA LEU A 15 -19.92 32.22 -35.09
C LEU A 15 -19.23 32.76 -33.83
N ALA A 16 -19.76 32.48 -32.64
CA ALA A 16 -19.07 32.50 -31.34
C ALA A 16 -20.09 32.16 -30.24
N GLY A 17 -19.85 31.25 -29.28
CA GLY A 17 -18.68 30.42 -29.03
C GLY A 17 -19.06 29.33 -28.02
N LEU A 18 -18.48 28.15 -28.19
CA LEU A 18 -18.39 27.19 -27.09
C LEU A 18 -17.38 27.77 -26.09
N SER A 19 -17.86 28.30 -24.96
CA SER A 19 -17.03 28.38 -23.77
C SER A 19 -16.83 26.96 -23.25
N ALA A 20 -15.75 26.32 -23.69
CA ALA A 20 -15.17 25.21 -22.96
C ALA A 20 -14.87 25.74 -21.55
N GLY A 21 -15.60 25.24 -20.55
CA GLY A 21 -15.27 25.44 -19.16
C GLY A 21 -13.92 24.78 -18.92
N ALA A 22 -12.84 25.55 -19.05
CA ALA A 22 -11.56 25.19 -18.51
C ALA A 22 -11.76 25.06 -17.00
N ALA A 23 -11.70 23.83 -16.50
CA ALA A 23 -11.55 23.59 -15.07
C ALA A 23 -10.28 24.35 -14.64
N ALA A 24 -10.47 25.47 -13.95
CA ALA A 24 -9.39 26.25 -13.40
C ALA A 24 -8.78 25.44 -12.25
N SER A 25 -7.75 24.64 -12.56
CA SER A 25 -6.82 24.11 -11.57
C SER A 25 -5.95 25.28 -11.11
N GLY A 26 -6.46 26.03 -10.13
CA GLY A 26 -5.65 26.98 -9.37
C GLY A 26 -4.48 26.28 -8.68
N PRO A 27 -3.42 27.01 -8.27
CA PRO A 27 -2.29 26.41 -7.58
C PRO A 27 -2.80 25.75 -6.29
N VAL A 28 -2.65 24.42 -6.24
CA VAL A 28 -2.81 23.62 -5.02
C VAL A 28 -1.88 24.24 -3.98
N ALA A 29 -2.43 24.74 -2.87
CA ALA A 29 -1.63 25.31 -1.79
C ALA A 29 -0.59 24.27 -1.33
N ALA A 30 0.59 24.70 -0.86
CA ALA A 30 1.71 23.80 -0.59
C ALA A 30 1.37 22.66 0.41
N ASP A 31 0.37 22.88 1.26
CA ASP A 31 -0.23 21.93 2.23
C ASP A 31 -1.18 20.89 1.60
N GLN A 32 -1.47 21.01 0.30
CA GLN A 32 -2.34 20.13 -0.47
C GLN A 32 -1.59 19.34 -1.56
N HIS A 33 -0.25 19.45 -1.61
CA HIS A 33 0.55 18.67 -2.56
C HIS A 33 0.47 17.16 -2.24
N PRO A 34 0.36 16.27 -3.25
CA PRO A 34 0.25 14.82 -3.02
C PRO A 34 1.28 14.24 -2.06
N GLN A 35 2.55 14.64 -2.23
CA GLN A 35 3.65 14.21 -1.38
C GLN A 35 3.46 14.57 0.11
N ALA A 36 2.90 15.75 0.42
CA ALA A 36 2.68 16.17 1.79
C ALA A 36 1.61 15.31 2.49
N PHE A 37 0.62 14.81 1.75
CA PHE A 37 -0.33 13.84 2.29
C PHE A 37 0.31 12.49 2.60
N VAL A 38 1.19 12.01 1.71
CA VAL A 38 1.92 10.75 1.91
C VAL A 38 2.81 10.85 3.14
N GLU A 39 3.62 11.89 3.24
CA GLU A 39 4.55 12.09 4.38
C GLU A 39 3.79 12.13 5.72
N ARG A 40 2.71 12.91 5.80
CA ARG A 40 1.89 12.97 7.01
C ARG A 40 1.21 11.63 7.33
N ALA A 41 0.79 10.89 6.31
CA ALA A 41 0.17 9.58 6.51
C ALA A 41 1.21 8.55 7.01
N GLU A 42 2.45 8.62 6.52
CA GLU A 42 3.56 7.81 7.02
C GLU A 42 3.92 8.16 8.47
N GLU A 43 3.92 9.46 8.82
CA GLU A 43 4.15 9.94 10.19
C GLU A 43 3.05 9.45 11.15
N ALA A 44 1.78 9.61 10.77
CA ALA A 44 0.64 9.08 11.54
C ALA A 44 0.73 7.56 11.68
N PHE A 45 1.07 6.85 10.61
CA PHE A 45 1.29 5.40 10.66
C PHE A 45 2.41 5.03 11.63
N ALA A 46 3.54 5.75 11.60
CA ALA A 46 4.67 5.53 12.49
C ALA A 46 4.32 5.78 13.97
N ALA A 47 3.40 6.72 14.24
CA ALA A 47 2.87 7.00 15.56
C ALA A 47 1.83 5.96 16.03
N GLY A 48 1.42 5.02 15.17
CA GLY A 48 0.35 4.06 15.44
C GLY A 48 -1.06 4.63 15.27
N GLU A 49 -1.18 5.85 14.75
CA GLU A 49 -2.43 6.57 14.48
C GLU A 49 -3.01 6.11 13.13
N LEU A 50 -3.34 4.81 13.05
CA LEU A 50 -3.68 4.14 11.80
C LEU A 50 -4.94 4.69 11.12
N ASP A 51 -5.95 5.12 11.90
CA ASP A 51 -7.15 5.76 11.36
C ASP A 51 -6.85 7.09 10.68
N GLU A 52 -5.95 7.89 11.27
CA GLU A 52 -5.50 9.16 10.68
C GLU A 52 -4.68 8.91 9.41
N ALA A 53 -3.77 7.93 9.43
CA ALA A 53 -3.02 7.53 8.24
C ALA A 53 -3.95 7.17 7.06
N VAL A 54 -4.98 6.34 7.30
CA VAL A 54 -5.96 6.00 6.26
C VAL A 54 -6.79 7.21 5.83
N ALA A 55 -7.20 8.09 6.75
CA ALA A 55 -7.97 9.28 6.42
C ALA A 55 -7.18 10.24 5.51
N LEU A 56 -5.87 10.38 5.74
CA LEU A 56 -4.96 11.17 4.91
C LEU A 56 -4.82 10.58 3.49
N PHE A 57 -4.61 9.26 3.38
CA PHE A 57 -4.61 8.59 2.08
C PHE A 57 -5.95 8.69 1.36
N ASP A 58 -7.07 8.52 2.06
CA ASP A 58 -8.41 8.65 1.49
C ASP A 58 -8.68 10.07 0.99
N ARG A 59 -8.17 11.09 1.69
CA ARG A 59 -8.24 12.48 1.23
C ARG A 59 -7.38 12.68 -0.02
N LEU A 60 -6.18 12.12 -0.06
CA LEU A 60 -5.34 12.18 -1.25
C LEU A 60 -6.01 11.52 -2.45
N ALA A 61 -6.60 10.33 -2.28
CA ALA A 61 -7.31 9.62 -3.34
C ALA A 61 -8.52 10.38 -3.89
N ARG A 62 -9.18 11.22 -3.08
CA ARG A 62 -10.26 12.11 -3.54
C ARG A 62 -9.74 13.32 -4.32
N LEU A 63 -8.58 13.85 -3.94
CA LEU A 63 -7.96 15.00 -4.61
C LEU A 63 -7.30 14.59 -5.93
N ASP A 64 -6.71 13.40 -5.95
CA ASP A 64 -6.04 12.83 -7.10
C ASP A 64 -6.43 11.34 -7.26
N PRO A 65 -7.52 11.07 -8.00
CA PRO A 65 -7.98 9.72 -8.28
C PRO A 65 -6.99 8.87 -9.10
N GLU A 66 -6.10 9.49 -9.88
CA GLU A 66 -5.10 8.78 -10.69
C GLU A 66 -3.96 8.22 -9.83
N THR A 67 -3.64 8.89 -8.72
CA THR A 67 -2.65 8.41 -7.74
C THR A 67 -3.23 7.33 -6.82
N ALA A 68 -4.55 7.22 -6.65
CA ALA A 68 -5.17 6.28 -5.71
C ALA A 68 -4.71 4.81 -5.83
N PRO A 69 -4.56 4.23 -7.04
CA PRO A 69 -4.03 2.87 -7.19
C PRO A 69 -2.60 2.71 -6.70
N TRP A 70 -1.77 3.77 -6.74
CA TRP A 70 -0.35 3.74 -6.35
C TRP A 70 -0.11 3.71 -4.84
N MET A 71 -1.15 3.92 -4.01
CA MET A 71 -1.05 4.06 -2.56
C MET A 71 -0.97 2.71 -1.83
N TRP A 72 0.06 1.91 -2.10
CA TRP A 72 0.27 0.62 -1.43
C TRP A 72 0.38 0.74 0.12
N GLN A 73 0.90 1.86 0.63
CA GLN A 73 0.99 2.15 2.07
C GLN A 73 -0.40 2.26 2.73
N ARG A 74 -1.40 2.77 1.99
CA ARG A 74 -2.80 2.75 2.43
C ARG A 74 -3.28 1.32 2.66
N GLY A 75 -2.90 0.40 1.77
CA GLY A 75 -3.22 -1.03 1.90
C GLY A 75 -2.66 -1.62 3.20
N ILE A 76 -1.41 -1.27 3.53
CA ILE A 76 -0.77 -1.69 4.79
C ILE A 76 -1.47 -1.07 6.00
N ALA A 77 -1.81 0.23 5.96
CA ALA A 77 -2.58 0.86 7.03
C ALA A 77 -3.95 0.19 7.24
N LEU A 78 -4.64 -0.16 6.16
CA LEU A 78 -5.90 -0.92 6.20
C LEU A 78 -5.71 -2.33 6.80
N TYR A 79 -4.58 -3.00 6.53
CA TYR A 79 -4.26 -4.29 7.16
C TYR A 79 -4.19 -4.15 8.69
N TYR A 80 -3.48 -3.15 9.20
CA TYR A 80 -3.34 -2.97 10.65
C TYR A 80 -4.62 -2.47 11.32
N LEU A 81 -5.53 -1.81 10.60
CA LEU A 81 -6.90 -1.51 11.07
C LEU A 81 -7.84 -2.73 11.04
N GLY A 82 -7.38 -3.91 10.59
CA GLY A 82 -8.22 -5.08 10.43
C GLY A 82 -9.22 -4.99 9.26
N ARG A 83 -9.10 -3.97 8.40
CA ARG A 83 -9.96 -3.74 7.23
C ARG A 83 -9.47 -4.56 6.04
N TYR A 84 -9.41 -5.87 6.23
CA TYR A 84 -8.69 -6.79 5.34
C TYR A 84 -9.24 -6.86 3.91
N ASP A 85 -10.57 -6.84 3.71
CA ASP A 85 -11.15 -6.81 2.35
C ASP A 85 -10.77 -5.52 1.60
N ALA A 86 -10.78 -4.37 2.29
CA ALA A 86 -10.36 -3.09 1.70
C ALA A 86 -8.85 -3.05 1.43
N CYS A 87 -8.03 -3.68 2.29
CA CYS A 87 -6.62 -3.88 2.01
C CYS A 87 -6.41 -4.70 0.73
N ALA A 88 -7.08 -5.86 0.62
CA ALA A 88 -6.94 -6.72 -0.55
C ALA A 88 -7.34 -5.99 -1.84
N ALA A 89 -8.42 -5.19 -1.80
CA ALA A 89 -8.83 -4.34 -2.92
C ALA A 89 -7.74 -3.31 -3.29
N GLN A 90 -7.15 -2.63 -2.30
CA GLN A 90 -6.06 -1.66 -2.57
C GLN A 90 -4.86 -2.31 -3.26
N PHE A 91 -4.45 -3.51 -2.85
CA PHE A 91 -3.34 -4.22 -3.51
C PHE A 91 -3.73 -4.77 -4.88
N ALA A 92 -5.00 -5.13 -5.10
CA ALA A 92 -5.50 -5.48 -6.42
C ALA A 92 -5.44 -4.28 -7.39
N ASP A 93 -5.78 -3.08 -6.93
CA ASP A 93 -5.64 -1.84 -7.71
C ASP A 93 -4.15 -1.52 -7.97
N TYR A 94 -3.30 -1.64 -6.94
CA TYR A 94 -1.85 -1.42 -7.08
C TYR A 94 -1.21 -2.38 -8.09
N GLN A 95 -1.64 -3.64 -8.12
CA GLN A 95 -1.16 -4.64 -9.07
C GLN A 95 -1.44 -4.24 -10.53
N GLN A 96 -2.52 -3.51 -10.81
CA GLN A 96 -2.83 -3.05 -12.18
C GLN A 96 -1.81 -2.02 -12.68
N VAL A 97 -1.30 -1.17 -11.78
CA VAL A 97 -0.36 -0.10 -12.13
C VAL A 97 1.11 -0.49 -11.94
N ASN A 98 1.39 -1.49 -11.10
CA ASN A 98 2.74 -2.02 -10.87
C ASN A 98 2.75 -3.56 -10.78
N PRO A 99 2.56 -4.29 -11.90
CA PRO A 99 2.42 -5.74 -11.89
C PRO A 99 3.72 -6.50 -11.55
N GLY A 100 4.86 -5.81 -11.54
CA GLY A 100 6.17 -6.39 -11.28
C GLY A 100 6.53 -6.51 -9.79
N ASP A 101 5.76 -5.87 -8.91
CA ASP A 101 6.08 -5.80 -7.49
C ASP A 101 5.65 -7.07 -6.73
N LEU A 102 6.63 -7.89 -6.34
CA LEU A 102 6.36 -9.09 -5.55
C LEU A 102 5.87 -8.79 -4.12
N GLU A 103 6.14 -7.58 -3.61
CA GLU A 103 5.67 -7.12 -2.30
C GLU A 103 4.15 -6.95 -2.30
N SER A 104 3.58 -6.43 -3.39
CA SER A 104 2.13 -6.33 -3.59
C SER A 104 1.44 -7.69 -3.49
N ALA A 105 1.99 -8.72 -4.15
CA ALA A 105 1.45 -10.07 -4.11
C ALA A 105 1.44 -10.64 -2.69
N VAL A 106 2.50 -10.39 -1.92
CA VAL A 106 2.66 -10.87 -0.55
C VAL A 106 1.70 -10.17 0.42
N TRP A 107 1.57 -8.84 0.31
CA TRP A 107 0.62 -8.09 1.13
C TRP A 107 -0.84 -8.42 0.77
N HIS A 108 -1.15 -8.60 -0.52
CA HIS A 108 -2.45 -9.10 -0.93
C HIS A 108 -2.77 -10.46 -0.30
N VAL A 109 -1.80 -11.40 -0.32
CA VAL A 109 -1.96 -12.70 0.35
C VAL A 109 -2.21 -12.53 1.84
N ALA A 110 -1.44 -11.67 2.53
CA ALA A 110 -1.63 -11.40 3.95
C ALA A 110 -3.05 -10.87 4.24
N CYS A 111 -3.55 -9.94 3.42
CA CYS A 111 -4.89 -9.37 3.58
C CYS A 111 -6.00 -10.40 3.31
N VAL A 112 -5.94 -11.15 2.21
CA VAL A 112 -6.93 -12.21 1.93
C VAL A 112 -6.89 -13.31 2.99
N ALA A 113 -5.70 -13.67 3.47
CA ALA A 113 -5.56 -14.72 4.46
C ALA A 113 -6.16 -14.32 5.82
N ARG A 114 -6.00 -13.06 6.23
CA ARG A 114 -6.63 -12.52 7.44
C ARG A 114 -8.13 -12.30 7.29
N ALA A 115 -8.62 -11.96 6.10
CA ALA A 115 -10.05 -11.86 5.82
C ALA A 115 -10.73 -13.23 5.79
N ARG A 116 -10.02 -14.26 5.31
CA ARG A 116 -10.56 -15.59 5.01
C ARG A 116 -9.61 -16.70 5.45
N SER A 117 -8.68 -17.10 4.58
CA SER A 117 -7.74 -18.19 4.85
C SER A 117 -6.51 -18.12 3.96
N ILE A 118 -5.39 -18.66 4.44
CA ILE A 118 -4.15 -18.75 3.64
C ILE A 118 -4.34 -19.58 2.36
N ASP A 119 -5.19 -20.61 2.38
CA ASP A 119 -5.47 -21.44 1.21
C ASP A 119 -6.21 -20.68 0.12
N GLU A 120 -7.18 -19.85 0.50
CA GLU A 120 -7.86 -18.98 -0.46
C GLU A 120 -6.92 -17.90 -0.99
N ALA A 121 -6.14 -17.28 -0.11
CA ALA A 121 -5.17 -16.26 -0.47
C ALA A 121 -4.17 -16.75 -1.53
N ARG A 122 -3.70 -17.99 -1.42
CA ARG A 122 -2.81 -18.61 -2.41
C ARG A 122 -3.45 -18.86 -3.76
N ARG A 123 -4.77 -19.11 -3.82
CA ARG A 123 -5.49 -19.30 -5.10
C ARG A 123 -5.63 -18.01 -5.89
N VAL A 124 -5.70 -16.88 -5.18
CA VAL A 124 -5.84 -15.53 -5.77
C VAL A 124 -4.55 -14.72 -5.71
N MET A 125 -3.43 -15.37 -5.38
CA MET A 125 -2.12 -14.72 -5.34
C MET A 125 -1.76 -14.21 -6.74
N PHE A 126 -1.31 -12.97 -6.83
CA PHE A 126 -0.90 -12.39 -8.10
C PHE A 126 0.28 -13.19 -8.69
N PRO A 127 0.34 -13.34 -10.02
CA PRO A 127 1.42 -14.06 -10.67
C PRO A 127 2.78 -13.43 -10.33
N PRO A 128 3.86 -14.21 -10.35
CA PRO A 128 5.16 -13.68 -10.01
C PRO A 128 5.58 -12.63 -11.05
N GLY A 129 5.82 -11.42 -10.59
CA GLY A 129 6.50 -10.36 -11.34
C GLY A 129 8.01 -10.61 -11.47
N ARG A 130 8.71 -9.67 -12.12
CA ARG A 130 10.18 -9.64 -12.14
C ARG A 130 10.66 -8.56 -11.17
N ASP A 131 10.99 -8.98 -9.97
CA ASP A 131 11.52 -8.10 -8.93
C ASP A 131 12.93 -8.55 -8.53
N ALA A 132 13.90 -7.68 -8.79
CA ALA A 132 15.31 -7.94 -8.52
C ALA A 132 15.74 -7.55 -7.09
N ARG A 133 14.84 -7.01 -6.26
CA ARG A 133 15.17 -6.64 -4.88
C ARG A 133 15.48 -7.89 -4.05
N ILE A 134 16.43 -7.75 -3.13
CA ILE A 134 16.97 -8.84 -2.31
C ILE A 134 15.86 -9.57 -1.55
N MET A 135 15.94 -10.90 -1.52
CA MET A 135 14.98 -11.84 -0.90
C MET A 135 13.57 -11.88 -1.50
N ARG A 136 13.21 -11.06 -2.50
CA ARG A 136 11.81 -10.98 -2.96
C ARG A 136 11.28 -12.29 -3.56
N ALA A 137 12.12 -13.02 -4.32
CA ALA A 137 11.75 -14.33 -4.83
C ALA A 137 11.50 -15.34 -3.71
N GLU A 138 12.40 -15.42 -2.72
CA GLU A 138 12.24 -16.29 -1.55
C GLU A 138 10.97 -15.95 -0.75
N ILE A 139 10.73 -14.66 -0.51
CA ILE A 139 9.55 -14.20 0.23
C ILE A 139 8.27 -14.55 -0.53
N TYR A 140 8.24 -14.32 -1.84
CA TYR A 140 7.11 -14.71 -2.68
C TYR A 140 6.84 -16.22 -2.60
N GLU A 141 7.86 -17.05 -2.75
CA GLU A 141 7.73 -18.52 -2.67
C GLU A 141 7.28 -19.00 -1.28
N MET A 142 7.64 -18.28 -0.22
CA MET A 142 7.17 -18.56 1.14
C MET A 142 5.67 -18.33 1.30
N PHE A 143 5.16 -17.17 0.85
CA PHE A 143 3.73 -16.89 0.89
C PHE A 143 2.94 -17.82 -0.06
N ALA A 144 3.54 -18.21 -1.18
CA ALA A 144 2.99 -19.22 -2.09
C ALA A 144 2.98 -20.65 -1.49
N GLY A 145 3.58 -20.86 -0.32
CA GLY A 145 3.64 -22.16 0.37
C GLY A 145 4.65 -23.14 -0.21
N ARG A 146 5.57 -22.68 -1.06
CA ARG A 146 6.59 -23.51 -1.72
C ARG A 146 7.97 -23.41 -1.08
N LEU A 147 8.18 -22.46 -0.16
CA LEU A 147 9.43 -22.30 0.57
C LEU A 147 9.20 -22.12 2.07
N PRO A 148 9.74 -22.98 2.95
CA PRO A 148 9.58 -22.81 4.39
C PRO A 148 10.29 -21.55 4.93
N PRO A 149 9.74 -20.87 5.95
CA PRO A 149 10.35 -19.66 6.52
C PRO A 149 11.78 -19.89 7.04
N GLY A 150 12.07 -21.08 7.58
CA GLY A 150 13.42 -21.44 8.03
C GLY A 150 14.48 -21.36 6.92
N VAL A 151 14.13 -21.77 5.70
CA VAL A 151 15.03 -21.71 4.53
C VAL A 151 15.26 -20.26 4.09
N VAL A 152 14.21 -19.42 4.13
CA VAL A 152 14.32 -17.99 3.84
C VAL A 152 15.28 -17.31 4.81
N LEU A 153 15.13 -17.58 6.11
CA LEU A 153 15.98 -17.05 7.16
C LEU A 153 17.43 -17.52 7.05
N GLU A 154 17.64 -18.80 6.70
CA GLU A 154 18.98 -19.37 6.52
C GLU A 154 19.71 -18.75 5.33
N ARG A 155 19.04 -18.57 4.19
CA ARG A 155 19.62 -17.89 3.01
C ARG A 155 20.02 -16.45 3.31
N ALA A 156 19.21 -15.74 4.10
CA ALA A 156 19.51 -14.37 4.49
C ALA A 156 20.64 -14.26 5.52
N ARG A 157 20.92 -15.32 6.30
CA ARG A 157 21.81 -15.28 7.48
C ARG A 157 23.19 -14.70 7.20
N PHE A 158 23.74 -14.96 6.02
CA PHE A 158 25.08 -14.52 5.61
C PHE A 158 25.05 -13.40 4.56
N ALA A 159 23.87 -12.84 4.28
CA ALA A 159 23.69 -11.73 3.35
C ALA A 159 23.79 -10.38 4.07
N ALA A 160 23.59 -9.29 3.32
CA ALA A 160 23.55 -7.94 3.88
C ALA A 160 22.42 -7.77 4.92
N ASP A 161 22.60 -6.84 5.86
CA ASP A 161 21.63 -6.57 6.94
C ASP A 161 20.20 -6.34 6.44
N VAL A 162 20.05 -5.65 5.32
CA VAL A 162 18.75 -5.43 4.68
C VAL A 162 18.05 -6.75 4.27
N ALA A 163 18.81 -7.76 3.86
CA ALA A 163 18.29 -9.09 3.54
C ALA A 163 17.79 -9.80 4.80
N VAL A 164 18.57 -9.72 5.89
CA VAL A 164 18.20 -10.31 7.19
C VAL A 164 16.94 -9.63 7.75
N PHE A 165 16.85 -8.30 7.62
CA PHE A 165 15.66 -7.54 7.97
C PHE A 165 14.44 -8.06 7.20
N TYR A 166 14.51 -8.08 5.86
CA TYR A 166 13.36 -8.50 5.05
C TYR A 166 12.96 -9.96 5.30
N ALA A 167 13.93 -10.87 5.42
CA ALA A 167 13.64 -12.26 5.73
C ALA A 167 12.96 -12.40 7.09
N SER A 168 13.45 -11.69 8.12
CA SER A 168 12.87 -11.75 9.48
C SER A 168 11.47 -11.14 9.51
N PHE A 169 11.30 -9.94 8.95
CA PHE A 169 10.01 -9.24 8.93
C PHE A 169 8.95 -10.02 8.16
N TYR A 170 9.24 -10.42 6.92
CA TYR A 170 8.24 -11.13 6.10
C TYR A 170 7.97 -12.55 6.59
N ALA A 171 8.95 -13.24 7.18
CA ALA A 171 8.69 -14.52 7.84
C ALA A 171 7.81 -14.35 9.08
N ALA A 172 7.97 -13.26 9.84
CA ALA A 172 7.09 -12.97 10.96
C ALA A 172 5.64 -12.69 10.51
N LEU A 173 5.46 -11.85 9.49
CA LEU A 173 4.15 -11.60 8.88
C LEU A 173 3.50 -12.90 8.40
N TYR A 174 4.26 -13.74 7.69
CA TYR A 174 3.78 -15.05 7.24
C TYR A 174 3.36 -15.95 8.40
N LEU A 175 4.21 -16.08 9.43
CA LEU A 175 3.96 -16.93 10.59
C LEU A 175 2.73 -16.49 11.37
N GLU A 176 2.51 -15.19 11.53
CA GLU A 176 1.29 -14.68 12.12
C GLU A 176 0.06 -15.08 11.31
N VAL A 177 0.11 -14.88 10.00
CA VAL A 177 -1.00 -15.21 9.09
C VAL A 177 -1.36 -16.69 9.13
N VAL A 178 -0.38 -17.59 9.30
CA VAL A 178 -0.62 -19.04 9.43
C VAL A 178 -0.83 -19.52 10.87
N GLY A 179 -0.90 -18.60 11.84
CA GLY A 179 -1.29 -18.89 13.22
C GLY A 179 -0.16 -19.17 14.21
N ASP A 180 1.11 -19.08 13.81
CA ASP A 180 2.26 -19.24 14.71
C ASP A 180 2.68 -17.89 15.34
N GLN A 181 1.87 -17.45 16.31
CA GLN A 181 2.02 -16.16 16.98
C GLN A 181 3.34 -16.05 17.76
N GLU A 182 3.79 -17.16 18.36
CA GLU A 182 5.01 -17.17 19.17
C GLU A 182 6.25 -16.99 18.28
N ALA A 183 6.33 -17.73 17.16
CA ALA A 183 7.42 -17.58 16.22
C ALA A 183 7.39 -16.21 15.52
N ALA A 184 6.19 -15.70 15.20
CA ALA A 184 6.04 -14.35 14.65
C ALA A 184 6.62 -13.28 15.59
N ARG A 185 6.26 -13.31 16.89
CA ARG A 185 6.79 -12.37 17.89
C ARG A 185 8.32 -12.41 17.97
N ARG A 186 8.93 -13.61 18.04
CA ARG A 186 10.40 -13.77 18.07
C ARG A 186 11.08 -13.14 16.84
N LEU A 187 10.51 -13.36 15.66
CA LEU A 187 11.07 -12.81 14.42
C LEU A 187 10.84 -11.30 14.29
N LEU A 188 9.74 -10.75 14.83
CA LEU A 188 9.53 -9.32 14.90
C LEU A 188 10.52 -8.63 15.85
N THR A 189 10.79 -9.22 17.02
CA THR A 189 11.86 -8.74 17.90
C THR A 189 13.19 -8.67 17.15
N ARG A 190 13.52 -9.70 16.37
CA ARG A 190 14.71 -9.68 15.51
C ARG A 190 14.64 -8.58 14.46
N ALA A 191 13.54 -8.47 13.71
CA ALA A 191 13.39 -7.50 12.62
C ALA A 191 13.43 -6.03 13.07
N THR A 192 13.25 -5.78 14.37
CA THR A 192 13.23 -4.45 15.00
C THR A 192 14.42 -4.22 15.93
N ASP A 193 15.49 -5.01 15.77
CA ASP A 193 16.78 -4.75 16.39
C ASP A 193 17.33 -3.39 15.92
N PRO A 194 17.87 -2.55 16.83
CA PRO A 194 18.41 -1.22 16.49
C PRO A 194 19.45 -1.21 15.38
N ARG A 195 20.13 -2.33 15.10
CA ARG A 195 21.04 -2.45 13.95
C ARG A 195 20.36 -2.21 12.60
N TYR A 196 19.04 -2.34 12.53
CA TYR A 196 18.25 -2.13 11.33
C TYR A 196 17.66 -0.72 11.23
N ASP A 197 17.91 0.16 12.21
CA ASP A 197 17.41 1.54 12.17
C ASP A 197 17.95 2.28 10.95
N GLY A 198 17.07 3.00 10.24
CA GLY A 198 17.40 3.68 8.99
C GLY A 198 17.54 2.78 7.76
N LEU A 199 17.42 1.45 7.91
CA LEU A 199 17.38 0.51 6.79
C LEU A 199 15.93 0.25 6.32
N ALA A 200 15.78 -0.24 5.09
CA ALA A 200 14.51 -0.72 4.52
C ALA A 200 13.34 0.28 4.50
N GLY A 201 13.60 1.58 4.73
CA GLY A 201 12.61 2.66 4.59
C GLY A 201 11.34 2.40 5.39
N PHE A 202 10.19 2.59 4.74
CA PHE A 202 8.87 2.42 5.35
C PHE A 202 8.66 1.01 5.96
N MET A 203 9.27 -0.05 5.41
CA MET A 203 9.09 -1.41 5.96
C MET A 203 9.66 -1.56 7.36
N ASN A 204 10.71 -0.83 7.70
CA ASN A 204 11.26 -0.82 9.05
C ASN A 204 10.31 -0.11 10.05
N VAL A 205 9.56 0.90 9.60
CA VAL A 205 8.45 1.49 10.37
C VAL A 205 7.33 0.47 10.55
N VAL A 206 6.93 -0.21 9.48
CA VAL A 206 5.91 -1.26 9.51
C VAL A 206 6.27 -2.35 10.52
N ALA A 207 7.51 -2.85 10.51
CA ALA A 207 7.95 -3.86 11.48
C ALA A 207 7.82 -3.39 12.94
N ARG A 208 8.11 -2.11 13.24
CA ARG A 208 7.93 -1.54 14.59
C ARG A 208 6.46 -1.45 15.00
N VAL A 209 5.61 -0.91 14.13
CA VAL A 209 4.16 -0.82 14.37
C VAL A 209 3.57 -2.21 14.57
N HIS A 210 4.00 -3.17 13.75
CA HIS A 210 3.60 -4.58 13.86
C HIS A 210 3.95 -5.16 15.23
N ARG A 211 5.21 -4.99 15.67
CA ARG A 211 5.65 -5.48 16.98
C ARG A 211 4.85 -4.84 18.11
N ALA A 212 4.66 -3.52 18.07
CA ALA A 212 3.90 -2.79 19.07
C ALA A 212 2.45 -3.30 19.20
N ARG A 213 1.79 -3.62 18.07
CA ARG A 213 0.45 -4.21 18.06
C ARG A 213 0.42 -5.57 18.79
N LEU A 214 1.33 -6.48 18.44
CA LEU A 214 1.38 -7.82 19.05
C LEU A 214 1.76 -7.80 20.54
N GLU A 215 2.52 -6.80 20.98
CA GLU A 215 2.84 -6.54 22.39
C GLU A 215 1.65 -5.96 23.16
N GLY A 216 0.77 -5.19 22.50
CA GLY A 216 -0.47 -4.67 23.08
C GLY A 216 -1.53 -5.76 23.24
N GLU A 217 -1.75 -6.58 22.21
CA GLU A 217 -2.73 -7.69 22.23
C GLU A 217 -2.45 -8.70 23.35
N GLY A 218 -1.18 -8.98 23.66
CA GLY A 218 -0.81 -9.90 24.75
C GLY A 218 -1.12 -9.37 26.15
N ARG A 219 -1.19 -8.04 26.35
CA ARG A 219 -1.54 -7.44 27.64
C ARG A 219 -3.03 -7.52 27.91
N ASP A 220 -3.85 -7.31 26.88
CA ASP A 220 -5.31 -7.40 26.97
C ASP A 220 -5.80 -8.85 27.20
N GLU A 221 -5.01 -9.86 26.80
CA GLU A 221 -5.28 -11.28 27.05
C GLU A 221 -4.86 -11.73 28.47
N GLU A 222 -3.79 -11.17 29.05
CA GLU A 222 -3.38 -11.44 30.44
C GLU A 222 -4.29 -10.77 31.49
N GLU A 223 -5.00 -9.70 31.12
CA GLU A 223 -5.92 -8.97 32.01
C GLU A 223 -7.38 -9.51 32.01
N ARG A 224 -7.71 -10.51 31.19
CA ARG A 224 -9.04 -11.15 31.11
C ARG A 224 -9.11 -12.50 31.82
#